data_AF-A0A3M4T9A1-F1
#
_entry.id   AF-A0A3M4T9A1-F1
#
_cell.length_a   1.000
_cell.length_b   1.000
_cell.length_c   1.000
_cell.angle_alpha   90.00
_cell.angle_beta   90.00
_cell.angle_gamma   90.00
#
_symmetry.space_group_name_H-M   'P 1'
#
loop_
_entity.id
_entity.type
_entity.pdbx_description
1 polymer ?
#
loop_
_entity_poly.entity_id
_entity_poly.type
_entity_poly.pdbx_seq_one_letter_code
_entity_poly.pdbx_strand_id
1 'polypeptide(L)' 'MPRYRIPHAIVRLIGPFFGLTQDYLSKHLGIRFVVDNQRSLNDLGIKYRSITETLTDHYRCWDMQRQLNSQANEKLRS' A
#
# COMPACT_ATOMS: atom_id res chain seq x y z
N MET A 1 -11.29 -7.97 -2.70
CA MET A 1 -10.17 -7.30 -3.42
C MET A 1 -10.76 -6.37 -4.48
N PRO A 2 -10.31 -5.11 -4.59
CA PRO A 2 -10.80 -4.20 -5.61
C PRO A 2 -10.33 -4.67 -6.99
N ARG A 3 -11.26 -4.83 -7.94
CA ARG A 3 -11.04 -5.46 -9.25
C ARG A 3 -10.73 -4.45 -10.36
N TYR A 4 -10.71 -3.16 -10.02
CA TYR A 4 -10.50 -2.07 -10.96
C TYR A 4 -9.00 -1.89 -11.24
N ARG A 5 -8.56 -2.29 -12.43
CA ARG A 5 -7.24 -1.91 -12.95
C ARG A 5 -7.37 -0.48 -13.47
N ILE A 6 -6.79 0.48 -12.77
CA ILE A 6 -6.72 1.87 -13.26
C ILE A 6 -5.95 1.85 -14.59
N PRO A 7 -6.49 2.41 -15.68
CA PRO A 7 -5.80 2.48 -16.95
C PRO A 7 -4.44 3.19 -16.81
N HIS A 8 -3.40 2.62 -17.42
CA HIS A 8 -2.04 3.14 -17.36
C HIS A 8 -1.95 4.62 -17.81
N ALA A 9 -2.82 5.04 -18.75
CA ALA A 9 -2.89 6.42 -19.22
C ALA A 9 -3.34 7.40 -18.12
N ILE A 10 -4.33 7.01 -17.31
CA ILE A 10 -4.80 7.83 -16.18
C ILE A 10 -3.69 7.97 -15.15
N VAL A 11 -2.98 6.88 -14.83
CA VAL A 11 -1.89 6.91 -13.85
C VAL A 11 -0.73 7.80 -14.33
N ARG A 12 -0.38 7.77 -15.62
CA ARG A 12 0.63 8.67 -16.20
C ARG A 12 0.21 10.14 -16.15
N LEU A 13 -1.08 10.44 -16.27
CA LEU A 13 -1.58 11.82 -16.20
C LEU A 13 -1.51 12.38 -14.76
N ILE A 14 -1.94 11.58 -13.78
CA ILE A 14 -2.03 12.05 -12.38
C ILE A 14 -0.72 11.87 -11.61
N GLY A 15 0.13 10.93 -12.01
CA GLY A 15 1.35 10.54 -11.29
C GLY A 15 2.30 11.69 -10.90
N PRO A 16 2.57 12.67 -11.78
CA PRO A 16 3.41 13.82 -11.43
C PRO A 16 2.89 14.65 -10.25
N PHE A 17 1.57 14.74 -10.07
CA PHE A 17 0.95 15.47 -8.95
C PHE A 17 1.15 14.77 -7.60
N PHE A 18 1.56 13.50 -7.62
CA PHE A 18 1.89 12.71 -6.43
C PHE A 18 3.40 12.45 -6.27
N GLY A 19 4.25 13.16 -7.03
CA GLY A 19 5.71 12.98 -6.99
C GLY A 19 6.21 11.71 -7.70
N LEU A 20 5.36 11.05 -8.50
CA LEU A 20 5.75 9.89 -9.29
C LEU A 20 6.27 10.35 -10.65
N THR A 21 7.55 10.14 -10.92
CA THR A 21 8.16 10.49 -12.21
C THR A 21 7.66 9.56 -13.32
N GLN A 22 7.57 10.06 -14.56
CA GLN A 22 7.20 9.21 -15.72
C GLN A 22 8.14 8.02 -15.88
N ASP A 23 9.42 8.22 -15.57
CA ASP A 23 10.45 7.18 -15.56
C ASP A 23 10.15 6.08 -14.52
N TYR A 24 9.85 6.47 -13.27
CA TYR A 24 9.45 5.54 -12.20
C TYR A 24 8.19 4.77 -12.59
N LEU A 25 7.17 5.46 -13.10
CA LEU A 25 5.93 4.84 -13.56
C LEU A 25 6.21 3.85 -14.70
N SER A 26 7.00 4.21 -15.70
CA SER A 26 7.30 3.33 -16.84
C SER A 26 8.02 2.03 -16.43
N LYS A 27 8.82 2.08 -15.36
CA LYS A 27 9.60 0.96 -14.85
C LYS A 27 8.86 0.11 -13.82
N HIS A 28 7.78 0.61 -13.21
CA HIS A 28 7.10 -0.08 -12.11
C HIS A 28 5.61 -0.33 -12.36
N LEU A 29 4.95 0.40 -13.27
CA LEU A 29 3.56 0.11 -13.60
C LEU A 29 3.46 -1.22 -14.36
N GLY A 30 2.68 -2.15 -13.82
CA GLY A 30 2.28 -3.36 -14.53
C GLY A 30 3.32 -4.50 -14.53
N ILE A 31 4.49 -4.33 -13.91
CA ILE A 31 5.43 -5.43 -13.71
C ILE A 31 4.81 -6.43 -12.72
N ARG A 32 4.64 -7.68 -13.18
CA ARG A 32 4.27 -8.79 -12.30
C ARG A 32 5.54 -9.36 -11.72
N PHE A 33 5.86 -8.97 -10.49
CA PHE A 33 6.93 -9.60 -9.73
C PHE A 33 6.40 -10.90 -9.11
N VAL A 34 6.61 -12.01 -9.82
CA VAL A 34 6.24 -13.34 -9.33
C VAL A 34 7.42 -13.86 -8.50
N VAL A 35 7.22 -13.97 -7.18
CA VAL A 35 8.21 -14.51 -6.26
C VAL A 35 7.78 -15.92 -5.87
N ASP A 36 8.69 -16.87 -6.05
CA ASP A 36 8.54 -18.20 -5.45
C ASP A 36 8.99 -18.16 -3.99
N ASN A 37 8.06 -18.44 -3.10
CA ASN A 37 8.26 -18.50 -1.65
C ASN A 37 8.17 -19.93 -1.09
N GLN A 38 8.20 -20.97 -1.94
CA GLN A 38 8.12 -22.37 -1.52
C GLN A 38 9.20 -22.74 -0.50
N ARG A 39 10.44 -22.28 -0.68
CA ARG A 39 11.52 -22.52 0.28
C ARG A 39 11.21 -21.99 1.68
N SER A 40 10.65 -20.78 1.76
CA SER A 40 10.29 -20.17 3.03
C SER A 40 9.18 -20.95 3.74
N LEU A 41 8.21 -21.46 2.99
CA LEU A 41 7.12 -22.27 3.51
C LEU A 41 7.59 -23.66 3.96
N ASN A 42 8.33 -24.35 3.09
CA ASN A 42 8.60 -25.78 3.22
C ASN A 42 9.85 -26.07 4.05
N ASP A 43 10.93 -25.31 3.85
CA ASP A 43 12.23 -25.60 4.48
C ASP A 43 12.42 -24.80 5.77
N LEU A 44 11.86 -23.59 5.82
CA LEU A 44 12.01 -22.67 6.96
C LEU A 44 10.78 -22.62 7.87
N GLY A 45 9.68 -23.28 7.48
CA GLY A 45 8.45 -23.33 8.27
C GLY A 45 7.77 -21.97 8.49
N ILE A 46 8.04 -20.98 7.63
CA ILE A 46 7.50 -19.62 7.77
C ILE A 46 5.99 -19.65 7.52
N LYS A 47 5.22 -19.17 8.49
CA LYS A 47 3.77 -18.98 8.35
C LYS A 47 3.47 -17.53 8.02
N TYR A 48 3.16 -17.26 6.77
CA TYR A 48 2.76 -15.91 6.35
C TYR A 48 1.37 -15.56 6.86
N ARG A 49 1.23 -14.34 7.38
CA ARG A 49 -0.07 -13.71 7.59
C ARG A 49 -0.74 -13.45 6.24
N SER A 50 -2.06 -13.57 6.18
CA SER A 50 -2.78 -13.28 4.95
C SER A 50 -2.65 -11.79 4.57
N ILE A 51 -2.54 -11.51 3.27
CA ILE A 51 -2.42 -10.12 2.78
C ILE A 51 -3.63 -9.27 3.19
N THR A 52 -4.83 -9.85 3.21
CA THR A 52 -6.07 -9.18 3.62
C THR A 52 -5.97 -8.70 5.06
N GLU A 53 -5.47 -9.55 5.95
CA GLU A 53 -5.36 -9.25 7.37
C GLU A 53 -4.30 -8.16 7.61
N THR A 54 -3.14 -8.28 6.97
CA THR A 54 -2.07 -7.27 7.03
C THR A 54 -2.56 -5.90 6.54
N LEU A 55 -3.26 -5.84 5.40
CA LEU A 55 -3.77 -4.57 4.86
C LEU A 55 -4.87 -3.98 5.74
N THR A 56 -5.75 -4.82 6.29
CA THR A 56 -6.84 -4.37 7.16
C THR A 56 -6.29 -3.76 8.45
N ASP A 57 -5.32 -4.41 9.08
CA ASP A 57 -4.70 -3.88 10.29
C ASP A 57 -3.90 -2.61 10.01
N HIS A 58 -3.18 -2.56 8.89
CA HIS A 58 -2.45 -1.36 8.51
C HIS A 58 -3.39 -0.15 8.34
N TYR A 59 -4.53 -0.34 7.68
CA TYR A 59 -5.56 0.71 7.54
C TYR A 59 -6.11 1.15 8.89
N ARG A 60 -6.40 0.20 9.80
CA ARG A 60 -6.90 0.50 11.15
C ARG A 60 -5.89 1.31 11.96
N CYS A 61 -4.61 0.95 11.91
CA CYS A 61 -3.54 1.70 12.59
C CYS A 61 -3.46 3.14 12.05
N TRP A 62 -3.54 3.32 10.72
CA TRP A 62 -3.53 4.64 10.12
C TRP A 62 -4.72 5.50 10.55
N ASP A 63 -5.95 4.95 10.53
CA ASP A 63 -7.13 5.71 10.93
C ASP A 63 -7.09 6.08 12.43
N MET A 64 -6.64 5.16 13.29
CA MET A 64 -6.42 5.45 14.71
C MET A 64 -5.41 6.60 14.90
N GLN A 65 -4.28 6.57 14.19
CA GLN A 65 -3.29 7.65 14.26
C GLN A 65 -3.88 8.99 13.80
N ARG A 66 -4.72 8.99 12.77
CA ARG A 66 -5.39 10.19 12.27
C ARG A 66 -6.36 10.78 13.31
N GLN A 67 -7.12 9.93 13.99
CA GLN A 67 -8.05 10.35 15.05
C GLN A 67 -7.29 10.95 16.25
N LEU A 68 -6.22 10.29 16.72
CA LEU A 68 -5.38 10.78 17.80
C LEU A 68 -4.77 12.14 17.49
N ASN A 69 -4.25 12.32 16.27
CA ASN A 69 -3.69 13.61 15.84
C ASN A 69 -4.75 14.72 15.78
N SER A 70 -6.00 14.38 15.44
CA SER A 70 -7.10 15.34 15.41
C SER A 70 -7.48 15.80 16.82
N GLN A 71 -7.61 14.86 17.76
CA GLN A 71 -7.89 15.16 19.17
C GLN A 71 -6.77 15.97 19.84
N ALA A 72 -5.50 15.65 19.55
CA ALA A 72 -4.35 16.40 20.05
C ALA A 72 -4.37 17.85 19.56
N ASN A 73 -4.75 18.08 18.30
CA ASN A 73 -4.81 19.43 17.72
C ASN A 73 -5.99 20.24 18.28
N GLU A 74 -7.13 19.62 18.58
CA GLU A 74 -8.24 20.27 19.28
C GLU A 74 -7.85 20.69 20.70
N LYS A 75 -7.17 19.82 21.45
CA LYS A 75 -6.73 20.10 22.81
C LYS A 75 -5.66 21.21 22.91
N LEU A 76 -4.86 21.41 21.86
CA LEU A 76 -3.88 22.50 21.78
C LEU A 76 -4.53 23.86 21.47
N ARG A 77 -5.77 23.88 20.97
CA ARG A 77 -6.49 25.09 20.57
C ARG A 77 -7.47 25.60 21.63
N SER A 78 -7.70 24.82 22.70
CA SER A 78 -8.51 25.16 23.88
C SER A 78 -7.63 25.64 25.03
#